data_AF-A0A434R7W8-F1
#
_entry.id   AF-A0A434R7W8-F1
#
_cell.length_a   1.000
_cell.length_b   1.000
_cell.length_c   1.000
_cell.angle_alpha   90.00
_cell.angle_beta   90.00
_cell.angle_gamma   90.00
#
_symmetry.space_group_name_H-M   'P 1'
#
loop_
_entity.id
_entity.type
_entity.pdbx_description
1 polymer ?
#
loop_
_entity_poly.entity_id
_entity_poly.type
_entity_poly.pdbx_seq_one_letter_code
_entity_poly.pdbx_strand_id
1 'polypeptide(L)'
;ACPTCDGLGSQRAIDANLIVPDENVSLRDGAISPWAKSTSPYYAQTLEALGKAYGFKLGDKFKDLSAEAQQAVLHGTGEREITFQYDDGLRSYKTTKTFEGVIPNLDRRWKETESAWMREEIERFMSATPCPACNGYRLKPEALSVKIAGRHIGEVTELSIRKADRWFTDLPAQLNEKQNEIAVRVLKEIRERLRFLNDVGLDYLTLSRNSGTLSGGESQRIRLASQIGSGLTGVLYVLDEPSIGLHQRDNARLLDTLKHLRDIGNTVIVVEHDEDAILHADYVVDIGPAAGIHGGEIIAQGTPQQ
;
A
#
# COMPACT_ATOMS: atom_id res chain seq x y z
N ALA A 1 -15.54 -12.02 6.95
CA ALA A 1 -15.11 -10.72 6.42
C ALA A 1 -15.97 -9.60 7.03
N CYS A 2 -15.44 -8.37 7.10
CA CYS A 2 -16.20 -7.16 7.44
C CYS A 2 -17.31 -6.96 6.40
N PRO A 3 -18.59 -6.79 6.80
CA PRO A 3 -19.71 -6.67 5.87
C PRO A 3 -19.69 -5.35 5.07
N THR A 4 -19.12 -4.27 5.62
CA THR A 4 -19.14 -2.94 5.00
C THR A 4 -18.13 -2.80 3.85
N CYS A 5 -17.06 -3.59 3.85
CA CYS A 5 -16.03 -3.54 2.81
C CYS A 5 -15.77 -4.90 2.17
N ASP A 6 -16.62 -5.90 2.44
CA ASP A 6 -16.44 -7.30 2.04
C ASP A 6 -15.02 -7.87 2.28
N GLY A 7 -14.40 -7.45 3.39
CA GLY A 7 -13.04 -7.87 3.75
C GLY A 7 -11.89 -7.22 2.96
N LEU A 8 -12.15 -6.19 2.15
CA LEU A 8 -11.08 -5.39 1.52
C LEU A 8 -10.26 -4.61 2.55
N GLY A 9 -10.91 -4.12 3.61
CA GLY A 9 -10.29 -3.30 4.67
C GLY A 9 -10.11 -1.84 4.27
N SER A 10 -10.22 -1.52 2.99
CA SER A 10 -10.26 -0.15 2.50
C SER A 10 -11.60 0.16 1.84
N GLN A 11 -11.90 1.44 1.75
CA GLN A 11 -12.94 2.00 0.90
C GLN A 11 -12.31 3.09 0.04
N ARG A 12 -12.82 3.26 -1.18
CA ARG A 12 -12.48 4.45 -1.96
C ARG A 12 -13.30 5.60 -1.39
N ALA A 13 -12.60 6.64 -0.95
CA ALA A 13 -13.22 7.89 -0.52
C ALA A 13 -12.52 9.04 -1.24
N ILE A 14 -13.23 10.15 -1.42
CA ILE A 14 -12.65 11.37 -1.98
C ILE A 14 -11.59 11.90 -1.00
N ASP A 15 -10.39 12.15 -1.51
CA ASP A 15 -9.24 12.60 -0.73
C ASP A 15 -9.05 14.11 -0.86
N ALA A 16 -9.11 14.83 0.27
CA ALA A 16 -8.94 16.28 0.29
C ALA A 16 -7.59 16.72 -0.32
N ASN A 17 -6.52 15.92 -0.16
CA ASN A 17 -5.21 16.24 -0.73
C ASN A 17 -5.18 16.09 -2.25
N LEU A 18 -6.07 15.27 -2.83
CA LEU A 18 -6.21 15.18 -4.29
C LEU A 18 -7.12 16.29 -4.83
N ILE A 19 -8.04 16.80 -4.00
CA ILE A 19 -8.87 17.97 -4.33
C ILE A 19 -8.04 19.24 -4.33
N VAL A 20 -7.16 19.41 -3.33
CA VAL A 20 -6.23 20.55 -3.20
C VAL A 20 -4.79 20.04 -3.15
N PRO A 21 -4.18 19.71 -4.30
CA PRO A 21 -2.84 19.11 -4.35
C PRO A 21 -1.72 20.08 -3.99
N ASP A 22 -1.92 21.39 -4.23
CA ASP A 22 -1.00 22.44 -3.80
C ASP A 22 -1.77 23.56 -3.10
N GLU A 23 -1.66 23.59 -1.78
CA GLU A 23 -2.34 24.60 -0.95
C GLU A 23 -1.74 26.01 -1.08
N ASN A 24 -0.61 26.16 -1.80
CA ASN A 24 0.02 27.46 -2.08
C ASN A 24 -0.54 28.15 -3.32
N VAL A 25 -1.36 27.46 -4.11
CA VAL A 25 -2.05 28.03 -5.27
C VAL A 25 -3.26 28.84 -4.80
N SER A 26 -3.56 29.94 -5.50
CA SER A 26 -4.75 30.74 -5.20
C SER A 26 -6.03 30.02 -5.64
N LEU A 27 -7.16 30.33 -5.01
CA LEU A 27 -8.45 29.78 -5.44
C LEU A 27 -8.78 30.13 -6.91
N ARG A 28 -8.36 31.30 -7.39
CA ARG A 28 -8.50 31.76 -8.77
C ARG A 28 -7.67 30.95 -9.75
N ASP A 29 -6.44 30.61 -9.36
CA ASP A 29 -5.49 29.89 -10.21
C ASP A 29 -5.70 28.37 -10.17
N GLY A 30 -6.80 27.92 -9.58
CA GLY A 30 -7.23 26.52 -9.64
C GLY A 30 -6.75 25.65 -8.48
N ALA A 31 -6.63 26.21 -7.27
CA ALA A 31 -6.31 25.42 -6.07
C ALA A 31 -7.27 24.22 -5.86
N ILE A 32 -8.54 24.34 -6.28
CA ILE A 32 -9.52 23.25 -6.26
C ILE A 32 -9.47 22.52 -7.60
N SER A 33 -8.72 21.42 -7.65
CA SER A 33 -8.40 20.71 -8.90
C SER A 33 -9.61 20.24 -9.72
N PRO A 34 -10.73 19.73 -9.13
CA PRO A 34 -11.91 19.35 -9.90
C PRO A 34 -12.58 20.52 -10.64
N TRP A 35 -12.37 21.75 -10.17
CA TRP A 35 -13.00 22.95 -10.73
C TRP A 35 -12.04 23.75 -11.62
N ALA A 36 -10.73 23.57 -11.45
CA ALA A 36 -9.67 24.32 -12.14
C ALA A 36 -9.76 24.26 -13.68
N LYS A 37 -10.22 23.13 -14.24
CA LYS A 37 -10.34 22.95 -15.71
C LYS A 37 -11.70 23.37 -16.27
N SER A 38 -12.64 23.77 -15.41
CA SER A 38 -13.97 24.15 -15.87
C SER A 38 -13.96 25.55 -16.49
N THR A 39 -14.51 25.69 -17.69
CA THR A 39 -14.76 26.98 -18.34
C THR A 39 -16.03 27.66 -17.81
N SER A 40 -16.78 27.01 -16.92
CA SER A 40 -18.03 27.56 -16.39
C SER A 40 -17.75 28.62 -15.32
N PRO A 41 -18.37 29.82 -15.43
CA PRO A 41 -18.26 30.86 -14.40
C PRO A 41 -18.91 30.44 -13.07
N TYR A 42 -19.74 29.39 -13.09
CA TYR A 42 -20.47 28.87 -11.94
C TYR A 42 -19.57 28.59 -10.72
N TYR A 43 -18.43 27.93 -10.91
CA TYR A 43 -17.56 27.54 -9.79
C TYR A 43 -16.82 28.75 -9.18
N ALA A 44 -16.35 29.67 -10.02
CA ALA A 44 -15.75 30.91 -9.55
C ALA A 44 -16.77 31.75 -8.75
N GLN A 45 -18.00 31.90 -9.27
CA GLN A 45 -19.08 32.61 -8.58
C GLN A 45 -19.50 31.94 -7.26
N THR A 46 -19.46 30.61 -7.20
CA THR A 46 -19.68 29.85 -5.96
C THR A 46 -18.62 30.18 -4.92
N LEU A 47 -17.34 30.19 -5.31
CA LEU A 47 -16.23 30.55 -4.41
C LEU A 47 -16.29 32.01 -3.95
N GLU A 48 -16.72 32.94 -4.81
CA GLU A 48 -16.93 34.33 -4.41
C GLU A 48 -18.04 34.48 -3.37
N ALA A 49 -19.15 33.75 -3.53
CA ALA A 49 -20.25 33.77 -2.57
C ALA A 49 -19.81 33.20 -1.21
N LEU A 50 -19.05 32.11 -1.22
CA LEU A 50 -18.43 31.55 -0.01
C LEU A 50 -17.44 32.53 0.62
N GLY A 51 -16.60 33.17 -0.20
CA GLY A 51 -15.63 34.17 0.25
C GLY A 51 -16.29 35.35 0.97
N LYS A 52 -17.43 35.84 0.47
CA LYS A 52 -18.23 36.88 1.15
C LYS A 52 -18.74 36.46 2.53
N ALA A 53 -19.05 35.17 2.72
CA ALA A 53 -19.62 34.66 3.96
C ALA A 53 -18.56 34.24 4.99
N TYR A 54 -17.41 33.74 4.53
CA TYR A 54 -16.33 33.20 5.37
C TYR A 54 -15.08 34.08 5.42
N GLY A 55 -15.08 35.21 4.71
CA GLY A 55 -14.04 36.24 4.83
C GLY A 55 -12.77 35.99 4.02
N PHE A 56 -12.86 35.34 2.86
CA PHE A 56 -11.73 35.13 1.94
C PHE A 56 -12.01 35.67 0.54
N LYS A 57 -10.97 35.83 -0.27
CA LYS A 57 -11.02 36.26 -1.67
C LYS A 57 -10.49 35.15 -2.58
N LEU A 58 -10.90 35.20 -3.85
CA LEU A 58 -10.40 34.28 -4.87
C LEU A 58 -8.87 34.36 -5.07
N GLY A 59 -8.24 35.49 -4.76
CA GLY A 59 -6.79 35.64 -4.86
C GLY A 59 -6.01 35.03 -3.70
N ASP A 60 -6.69 34.59 -2.64
CA ASP A 60 -6.06 34.02 -1.46
C ASP A 60 -5.65 32.56 -1.73
N LYS A 61 -4.56 32.12 -1.11
CA LYS A 61 -4.09 30.74 -1.19
C LYS A 61 -4.93 29.85 -0.29
N PHE A 62 -5.15 28.60 -0.67
CA PHE A 62 -5.98 27.69 0.12
C PHE A 62 -5.51 27.55 1.57
N LYS A 63 -4.19 27.44 1.79
CA LYS A 63 -3.60 27.36 3.15
C LYS A 63 -3.82 28.60 4.02
N ASP A 64 -4.04 29.77 3.41
CA ASP A 64 -4.18 31.05 4.11
C ASP A 64 -5.65 31.28 4.55
N LEU A 65 -6.59 30.45 4.09
CA LEU A 65 -7.98 30.45 4.56
C LEU A 65 -8.05 30.00 6.03
N SER A 66 -9.07 30.49 6.75
CA SER A 66 -9.38 29.96 8.07
C SER A 66 -9.80 28.49 8.00
N ALA A 67 -9.58 27.73 9.08
CA ALA A 67 -10.00 26.33 9.13
C ALA A 67 -11.50 26.16 8.87
N GLU A 68 -12.34 27.10 9.34
CA GLU A 68 -13.77 27.12 9.06
C GLU A 68 -14.07 27.32 7.56
N ALA A 69 -13.33 28.21 6.89
CA ALA A 69 -13.48 28.45 5.45
C ALA A 69 -13.03 27.24 4.62
N GLN A 70 -11.91 26.60 4.98
CA GLN A 70 -11.44 25.37 4.33
C GLN A 70 -12.47 24.24 4.48
N GLN A 71 -13.01 24.06 5.69
CA GLN A 71 -14.08 23.09 5.95
C GLN A 71 -15.35 23.42 5.16
N ALA A 72 -15.75 24.69 5.08
CA ALA A 72 -16.91 25.11 4.31
C ALA A 72 -16.77 24.82 2.81
N VAL A 73 -15.56 25.01 2.25
CA VAL A 73 -15.27 24.69 0.85
C VAL A 73 -15.28 23.18 0.61
N LEU A 74 -14.60 22.41 1.46
CA LEU A 74 -14.44 20.97 1.25
C LEU A 74 -15.68 20.16 1.61
N HIS A 75 -16.27 20.42 2.78
CA HIS A 75 -17.35 19.63 3.38
C HIS A 75 -18.71 20.33 3.41
N GLY A 76 -18.77 21.59 2.97
CA GLY A 76 -20.02 22.34 2.88
C GLY A 76 -20.34 23.20 4.10
N THR A 77 -21.42 23.95 4.02
CA THR A 77 -21.77 24.98 5.03
C THR A 77 -22.69 24.47 6.13
N GLY A 78 -23.00 23.17 6.15
CA GLY A 78 -23.94 22.57 7.10
C GLY A 78 -25.32 23.22 6.99
N GLU A 79 -25.81 23.77 8.09
CA GLU A 79 -27.11 24.48 8.17
C GLU A 79 -27.02 25.94 7.73
N ARG A 80 -25.82 26.50 7.55
CA ARG A 80 -25.65 27.91 7.19
C ARG A 80 -25.99 28.12 5.72
N GLU A 81 -27.03 28.91 5.48
CA GLU A 81 -27.43 29.30 4.14
C GLU A 81 -26.53 30.41 3.60
N ILE A 82 -26.10 30.26 2.35
CA ILE A 82 -25.31 31.23 1.62
C ILE A 82 -26.11 31.71 0.42
N THR A 83 -26.06 33.01 0.16
CA THR A 83 -26.69 33.59 -1.01
C THR A 83 -25.73 33.57 -2.20
N PHE A 84 -26.07 32.77 -3.20
CA PHE A 84 -25.35 32.66 -4.46
C PHE A 84 -26.00 33.55 -5.50
N GLN A 85 -25.15 34.26 -6.25
CA GLN A 85 -25.57 35.04 -7.42
C GLN A 85 -24.83 34.47 -8.62
N TYR A 86 -25.58 33.92 -9.56
CA TYR A 86 -25.04 33.35 -10.78
C TYR A 86 -25.38 34.24 -11.97
N ASP A 87 -24.40 34.45 -12.84
CA ASP A 87 -24.53 35.23 -14.06
C ASP A 87 -23.74 34.55 -15.18
N ASP A 88 -24.42 34.07 -16.21
CA ASP A 88 -23.81 33.43 -17.38
C ASP A 88 -23.70 34.37 -18.58
N GLY A 89 -24.00 35.67 -18.39
CA GLY A 89 -24.01 36.71 -19.42
C GLY A 89 -25.32 36.80 -20.21
N LEU A 90 -26.19 35.79 -20.14
CA LEU A 90 -27.52 35.79 -20.75
C LEU A 90 -28.63 35.95 -19.71
N ARG A 91 -28.45 35.38 -18.51
CA ARG A 91 -29.39 35.42 -17.40
C ARG A 91 -28.64 35.52 -16.08
N SER A 92 -29.13 36.37 -15.18
CA SER A 92 -28.70 36.39 -13.80
C SER A 92 -29.82 35.92 -12.88
N TYR A 93 -29.48 35.10 -11.89
CA TYR A 93 -30.41 34.69 -10.85
C TYR A 93 -29.70 34.61 -9.50
N LYS A 94 -30.50 34.78 -8.44
CA LYS A 94 -30.04 34.78 -7.05
C LYS A 94 -30.77 33.68 -6.30
N THR A 95 -30.03 32.87 -5.54
CA THR A 95 -30.59 31.76 -4.76
C THR A 95 -29.91 31.71 -3.40
N THR A 96 -30.69 31.47 -2.35
CA THR A 96 -30.16 31.23 -1.01
C THR A 96 -30.34 29.74 -0.71
N LYS A 97 -29.24 29.06 -0.43
CA LYS A 97 -29.22 27.63 -0.12
C LYS A 97 -27.97 27.28 0.69
N THR A 98 -27.95 26.10 1.28
CA THR A 98 -26.73 25.53 1.83
C THR A 98 -25.81 25.07 0.70
N PHE A 99 -24.50 25.11 0.95
CA PHE A 99 -23.51 24.57 0.04
C PHE A 99 -23.13 23.16 0.49
N GLU A 100 -23.21 22.21 -0.44
CA GLU A 100 -22.95 20.79 -0.20
C GLU A 100 -21.48 20.49 0.12
N GLY A 101 -20.54 21.33 -0.33
CA GLY A 101 -19.11 21.04 -0.28
C GLY A 101 -18.60 20.32 -1.53
N VAL A 102 -17.32 20.48 -1.83
CA VAL A 102 -16.68 19.81 -2.98
C VAL A 102 -16.66 18.29 -2.80
N ILE A 103 -16.30 17.82 -1.60
CA ILE A 103 -16.13 16.39 -1.30
C ILE A 103 -17.48 15.65 -1.34
N PRO A 104 -18.55 16.09 -0.63
CA PRO A 104 -19.83 15.39 -0.68
C PRO A 104 -20.47 15.45 -2.08
N ASN A 105 -20.27 16.55 -2.82
CA ASN A 105 -20.74 16.67 -4.20
C ASN A 105 -20.11 15.61 -5.12
N LEU A 106 -18.79 15.41 -5.05
CA LEU A 106 -18.09 14.40 -5.85
C LEU A 106 -18.47 12.98 -5.43
N ASP A 107 -18.55 12.71 -4.12
CA ASP A 107 -18.96 11.39 -3.61
C ASP A 107 -20.38 11.01 -4.07
N ARG A 108 -21.33 11.94 -3.96
CA ARG A 108 -22.70 11.74 -4.46
C ARG A 108 -22.73 11.53 -5.97
N ARG A 109 -22.03 12.37 -6.74
CA ARG A 109 -21.95 12.22 -8.21
C ARG A 109 -21.33 10.89 -8.63
N TRP A 110 -20.33 10.39 -7.91
CA TRP A 110 -19.72 9.08 -8.20
C TRP A 110 -20.71 7.93 -7.96
N LYS A 111 -21.53 8.01 -6.90
CA LYS A 111 -22.58 7.02 -6.58
C LYS A 111 -23.77 7.08 -7.54
N GLU A 112 -24.18 8.27 -7.97
CA GLU A 112 -25.38 8.48 -8.79
C GLU A 112 -25.11 8.39 -10.31
N THR A 113 -23.87 8.61 -10.77
CA THR A 113 -23.57 8.62 -12.21
C THR A 113 -23.65 7.23 -12.82
N GLU A 114 -24.32 7.11 -13.97
CA GLU A 114 -24.30 5.91 -14.82
C GLU A 114 -23.19 5.95 -15.88
N SER A 115 -22.59 7.13 -16.12
CA SER A 115 -21.51 7.31 -17.08
C SER A 115 -20.18 6.79 -16.55
N ALA A 116 -19.60 5.80 -17.26
CA ALA A 116 -18.29 5.23 -16.94
C ALA A 116 -17.18 6.29 -16.98
N TRP A 117 -17.19 7.17 -17.98
CA TRP A 117 -16.19 8.24 -18.11
C TRP A 117 -16.21 9.21 -16.93
N MET A 118 -17.42 9.63 -16.51
CA MET A 118 -17.59 10.51 -15.34
C MET A 118 -17.11 9.82 -14.06
N ARG A 119 -17.38 8.51 -13.93
CA ARG A 119 -16.92 7.72 -12.79
C ARG A 119 -15.39 7.68 -12.73
N GLU A 120 -14.73 7.38 -13.84
CA GLU A 120 -13.27 7.39 -13.94
C GLU A 120 -12.65 8.77 -13.68
N GLU A 121 -13.31 9.85 -14.11
CA GLU A 121 -12.84 11.21 -13.84
C GLU A 121 -12.85 11.53 -12.33
N ILE A 122 -13.92 11.15 -11.62
CA ILE A 122 -14.04 11.38 -10.17
C ILE A 122 -13.08 10.46 -9.39
N GLU A 123 -12.86 9.22 -9.86
CA GLU A 123 -11.95 8.27 -9.21
C GLU A 123 -10.51 8.78 -9.10
N ARG A 124 -10.10 9.73 -9.95
CA ARG A 124 -8.78 10.39 -9.85
C ARG A 124 -8.60 11.20 -8.57
N PHE A 125 -9.71 11.60 -7.93
CA PHE A 125 -9.72 12.33 -6.68
C PHE A 125 -10.00 11.43 -5.47
N MET A 126 -10.07 10.12 -5.68
CA MET A 126 -10.29 9.14 -4.61
C MET A 126 -8.99 8.47 -4.21
N SER A 127 -8.83 8.24 -2.91
CA SER A 127 -7.77 7.38 -2.38
C SER A 127 -8.36 6.25 -1.55
N ALA A 128 -7.54 5.22 -1.34
CA ALA A 128 -7.92 4.12 -0.46
C ALA A 128 -7.81 4.59 0.99
N THR A 129 -8.94 4.69 1.67
CA THR A 129 -9.01 5.01 3.11
C THR A 129 -9.34 3.75 3.91
N PRO A 130 -8.87 3.62 5.16
CA PRO A 130 -9.26 2.52 6.02
C PRO A 130 -10.78 2.48 6.19
N CYS A 131 -11.39 1.29 6.06
CA CYS A 131 -12.82 1.14 6.25
C CYS A 131 -13.21 1.54 7.68
N PRO A 132 -14.14 2.47 7.90
CA PRO A 132 -14.48 2.97 9.24
C PRO A 132 -15.14 1.92 10.14
N ALA A 133 -15.73 0.87 9.55
CA ALA A 133 -16.38 -0.20 10.32
C ALA A 133 -15.39 -1.21 10.91
N CYS A 134 -14.25 -1.45 10.25
CA CYS A 134 -13.24 -2.40 10.69
C CYS A 134 -11.86 -1.80 10.91
N ASN A 135 -11.72 -0.48 10.78
CA ASN A 135 -10.47 0.27 10.88
C ASN A 135 -9.31 -0.29 10.05
N GLY A 136 -9.59 -0.90 8.90
CA GLY A 136 -8.54 -1.54 8.08
C GLY A 136 -8.36 -3.04 8.33
N TYR A 137 -8.91 -3.61 9.41
CA TYR A 137 -8.65 -4.99 9.82
C TYR A 137 -9.40 -6.08 9.04
N ARG A 138 -10.26 -5.71 8.08
CA ARG A 138 -10.95 -6.63 7.14
C ARG A 138 -11.94 -7.63 7.77
N LEU A 139 -12.07 -7.65 9.09
CA LEU A 139 -12.84 -8.65 9.83
C LEU A 139 -14.06 -8.06 10.53
N LYS A 140 -14.96 -8.96 10.97
CA LYS A 140 -16.13 -8.58 11.75
C LYS A 140 -15.73 -8.21 13.19
N PRO A 141 -16.50 -7.36 13.89
CA PRO A 141 -16.23 -7.01 15.29
C PRO A 141 -16.11 -8.23 16.22
N GLU A 142 -16.90 -9.29 15.98
CA GLU A 142 -16.86 -10.52 16.79
C GLU A 142 -15.52 -11.25 16.63
N ALA A 143 -14.95 -11.26 15.42
CA ALA A 143 -13.64 -11.86 15.16
C ALA A 143 -12.50 -11.04 15.79
N LEU A 144 -12.63 -9.71 15.82
CA LEU A 144 -11.67 -8.81 16.47
C LEU A 144 -11.79 -8.80 17.99
N SER A 145 -12.90 -9.31 18.53
CA SER A 145 -13.09 -9.50 19.98
C SER A 145 -12.29 -10.67 20.54
N VAL A 146 -11.87 -11.62 19.68
CA VAL A 146 -11.01 -12.74 20.07
C VAL A 146 -9.57 -12.25 20.19
N LYS A 147 -9.02 -12.36 21.41
CA LYS A 147 -7.68 -11.87 21.75
C LYS A 147 -6.78 -12.98 22.25
N ILE A 148 -5.52 -12.92 21.86
CA ILE A 148 -4.43 -13.73 22.37
C ILE A 148 -3.44 -12.77 23.02
N ALA A 149 -3.12 -12.97 24.30
CA ALA A 149 -2.23 -12.07 25.05
C ALA A 149 -2.62 -10.58 24.92
N GLY A 150 -3.94 -10.30 25.00
CA GLY A 150 -4.49 -8.94 24.94
C GLY A 150 -4.58 -8.32 23.53
N ARG A 151 -4.11 -8.99 22.47
CA ARG A 151 -4.15 -8.51 21.08
C ARG A 151 -5.06 -9.36 20.22
N HIS A 152 -5.81 -8.74 19.31
CA HIS A 152 -6.58 -9.46 18.30
C HIS A 152 -5.75 -9.72 17.04
N ILE A 153 -6.27 -10.58 16.16
CA ILE A 153 -5.57 -11.01 14.93
C ILE A 153 -5.09 -9.83 14.06
N GLY A 154 -5.92 -8.80 13.88
CA GLY A 154 -5.57 -7.58 13.16
C GLY A 154 -4.32 -6.86 13.69
N GLU A 155 -4.25 -6.60 15.00
CA GLU A 155 -3.09 -5.95 15.64
C GLU A 155 -1.81 -6.77 15.48
N VAL A 156 -1.91 -8.10 15.52
CA VAL A 156 -0.76 -8.99 15.30
C VAL A 156 -0.30 -8.93 13.85
N THR A 157 -1.22 -8.83 12.89
CA THR A 157 -0.87 -8.71 11.46
C THR A 157 -0.27 -7.35 11.08
N GLU A 158 -0.51 -6.31 11.86
CA GLU A 158 0.11 -4.99 11.67
C GLU A 158 1.53 -4.90 12.22
N LEU A 159 1.96 -5.87 13.04
CA LEU A 159 3.36 -5.95 13.45
C LEU A 159 4.23 -6.17 12.22
N SER A 160 5.41 -5.55 12.22
CA SER A 160 6.45 -5.95 11.29
C SER A 160 6.83 -7.40 11.55
N ILE A 161 7.32 -8.12 10.54
CA ILE A 161 7.71 -9.54 10.66
C ILE A 161 8.72 -9.72 11.81
N ARG A 162 9.68 -8.80 11.97
CA ARG A 162 10.59 -8.78 13.13
C ARG A 162 9.87 -8.72 14.47
N LYS A 163 8.86 -7.86 14.59
CA LYS A 163 8.10 -7.67 15.83
C LYS A 163 7.15 -8.85 16.08
N ALA A 164 6.55 -9.39 15.02
CA ALA A 164 5.71 -10.58 15.09
C ALA A 164 6.52 -11.80 15.55
N ASP A 165 7.72 -12.01 15.00
CA ASP A 165 8.61 -13.11 15.39
C ASP A 165 8.95 -13.09 16.88
N ARG A 166 9.32 -11.93 17.40
CA ARG A 166 9.53 -11.71 18.84
C ARG A 166 8.27 -11.99 19.65
N TRP A 167 7.13 -11.44 19.21
CA TRP A 167 5.86 -11.61 19.91
C TRP A 167 5.46 -13.08 20.02
N PHE A 168 5.56 -13.87 18.94
CA PHE A 168 5.26 -15.31 18.96
C PHE A 168 6.30 -16.13 19.72
N THR A 169 7.55 -15.65 19.83
CA THR A 169 8.59 -16.27 20.65
C THR A 169 8.30 -16.10 22.15
N ASP A 170 7.84 -14.92 22.55
CA ASP A 170 7.55 -14.58 23.94
C ASP A 170 6.14 -15.04 24.38
N LEU A 171 5.25 -15.32 23.43
CA LEU A 171 3.85 -15.66 23.67
C LEU A 171 3.63 -16.83 24.65
N PRO A 172 4.40 -17.93 24.63
CA PRO A 172 4.19 -19.05 25.55
C PRO A 172 4.20 -18.68 27.04
N ALA A 173 4.93 -17.62 27.41
CA ALA A 173 4.98 -17.11 28.79
C ALA A 173 3.65 -16.46 29.25
N GLN A 174 2.78 -16.11 28.30
CA GLN A 174 1.47 -15.49 28.57
C GLN A 174 0.30 -16.46 28.41
N LEU A 175 0.58 -17.72 28.05
CA LEU A 175 -0.42 -18.77 27.88
C LEU A 175 -0.43 -19.71 29.08
N ASN A 176 -1.58 -20.28 29.38
CA ASN A 176 -1.66 -21.35 30.38
C ASN A 176 -1.15 -22.70 29.81
N GLU A 177 -0.94 -23.68 30.68
CA GLU A 177 -0.39 -25.00 30.33
C GLU A 177 -1.18 -25.68 29.20
N LYS A 178 -2.51 -25.72 29.30
CA LYS A 178 -3.39 -26.32 28.29
C LYS A 178 -3.31 -25.60 26.94
N GLN A 179 -3.26 -24.27 26.95
CA GLN A 179 -3.11 -23.48 25.73
C GLN A 179 -1.76 -23.74 25.07
N ASN A 180 -0.68 -23.80 25.86
CA ASN A 180 0.65 -24.12 25.36
C ASN A 180 0.70 -25.51 24.75
N GLU A 181 0.09 -26.52 25.39
CA GLU A 181 0.02 -27.89 24.88
C GLU A 181 -0.68 -27.96 23.50
N ILE A 182 -1.79 -27.24 23.33
CA ILE A 182 -2.53 -27.19 22.06
C ILE A 182 -1.75 -26.40 21.00
N ALA A 183 -1.10 -25.30 21.39
CA ALA A 183 -0.49 -24.35 20.47
C ALA A 183 0.90 -24.76 19.95
N VAL A 184 1.57 -25.76 20.54
CA VAL A 184 2.96 -26.14 20.21
C VAL A 184 3.22 -26.21 18.70
N ARG A 185 2.39 -26.97 17.97
CA ARG A 185 2.60 -27.18 16.51
C ARG A 185 2.36 -25.91 15.71
N VAL A 186 1.33 -25.14 16.08
CA VAL A 186 0.97 -23.88 15.39
C VAL A 186 2.05 -22.81 15.62
N LEU A 187 2.52 -22.66 16.86
CA LEU A 187 3.57 -21.71 17.21
C LEU A 187 4.92 -22.10 16.59
N LYS A 188 5.20 -23.40 16.43
CA LYS A 188 6.37 -23.85 15.68
C LYS A 188 6.30 -23.38 14.22
N GLU A 189 5.20 -23.69 13.53
CA GLU A 189 5.01 -23.32 12.11
C GLU A 189 5.07 -21.80 11.87
N ILE A 190 4.41 -21.02 12.73
CA ILE A 190 4.41 -19.55 12.61
C ILE A 190 5.82 -19.00 12.77
N ARG A 191 6.56 -19.44 13.81
CA ARG A 191 7.93 -18.97 14.07
C ARG A 191 8.89 -19.36 12.95
N GLU A 192 8.75 -20.56 12.40
CA GLU A 192 9.57 -21.01 11.25
C GLU A 192 9.33 -20.12 10.03
N ARG A 193 8.07 -19.86 9.66
CA ARG A 193 7.73 -18.97 8.53
C ARG A 193 8.21 -17.54 8.74
N LEU A 194 8.05 -16.99 9.94
CA LEU A 194 8.53 -15.64 10.27
C LEU A 194 10.05 -15.56 10.22
N ARG A 195 10.74 -16.61 10.68
CA ARG A 195 12.20 -16.72 10.58
C ARG A 195 12.66 -16.71 9.13
N PHE A 196 12.07 -17.52 8.25
CA PHE A 196 12.43 -17.52 6.82
C PHE A 196 12.27 -16.15 6.18
N LEU A 197 11.20 -15.42 6.52
CA LEU A 197 11.00 -14.05 6.03
C LEU A 197 12.06 -13.07 6.57
N ASN A 198 12.51 -13.25 7.82
CA ASN A 198 13.61 -12.47 8.38
C ASN A 198 14.96 -12.80 7.72
N ASP A 199 15.21 -14.07 7.41
CA ASP A 199 16.46 -14.55 6.80
C ASP A 199 16.64 -13.99 5.38
N VAL A 200 15.54 -13.88 4.62
CA VAL A 200 15.54 -13.21 3.30
C VAL A 200 15.43 -11.67 3.37
N GLY A 201 15.59 -11.08 4.56
CA GLY A 201 15.68 -9.62 4.74
C GLY A 201 14.35 -8.86 4.59
N LEU A 202 13.21 -9.50 4.83
CA LEU A 202 11.88 -8.87 4.75
C LEU A 202 11.33 -8.44 6.12
N ASP A 203 12.17 -8.39 7.15
CA ASP A 203 11.79 -8.20 8.55
C ASP A 203 11.07 -6.87 8.86
N TYR A 204 11.21 -5.88 7.97
CA TYR A 204 10.60 -4.55 8.04
C TYR A 204 9.15 -4.53 7.54
N LEU A 205 8.74 -5.52 6.73
CA LEU A 205 7.37 -5.61 6.20
C LEU A 205 6.39 -6.01 7.31
N THR A 206 5.13 -5.59 7.18
CA THR A 206 4.03 -6.10 8.00
C THR A 206 3.32 -7.25 7.31
N LEU A 207 2.69 -8.14 8.08
CA LEU A 207 1.89 -9.24 7.53
C LEU A 207 0.61 -8.73 6.82
N SER A 208 0.16 -7.52 7.17
CA SER A 208 -1.00 -6.86 6.58
C SER A 208 -0.71 -6.11 5.27
N ARG A 209 0.56 -5.97 4.85
CA ARG A 209 0.94 -5.21 3.65
C ARG A 209 0.27 -5.79 2.40
N ASN A 210 -0.25 -4.91 1.55
CA ASN A 210 -0.90 -5.31 0.31
C ASN A 210 0.15 -5.86 -0.68
N SER A 211 -0.08 -7.07 -1.20
CA SER A 211 0.81 -7.74 -2.14
C SER A 211 1.05 -6.94 -3.42
N GLY A 212 0.07 -6.15 -3.87
CA GLY A 212 0.21 -5.29 -5.05
C GLY A 212 1.14 -4.09 -4.86
N THR A 213 1.58 -3.82 -3.63
CA THR A 213 2.52 -2.72 -3.31
C THR A 213 3.95 -3.20 -3.10
N LEU A 214 4.20 -4.49 -3.25
CA LEU A 214 5.54 -5.07 -3.10
C LEU A 214 6.38 -4.79 -4.34
N SER A 215 7.67 -4.55 -4.14
CA SER A 215 8.63 -4.52 -5.23
C SER A 215 8.81 -5.92 -5.84
N GLY A 216 9.42 -5.98 -7.04
CA GLY A 216 9.76 -7.26 -7.68
C GLY A 216 10.64 -8.13 -6.78
N GLY A 217 11.72 -7.56 -6.24
CA GLY A 217 12.62 -8.26 -5.31
C GLY A 217 11.94 -8.66 -4.00
N GLU A 218 11.05 -7.82 -3.43
CA GLU A 218 10.26 -8.19 -2.25
C GLU A 218 9.38 -9.42 -2.53
N SER A 219 8.65 -9.41 -3.66
CA SER A 219 7.76 -10.51 -4.06
C SER A 219 8.53 -11.81 -4.33
N GLN A 220 9.68 -11.71 -4.99
CA GLN A 220 10.56 -12.85 -5.25
C GLN A 220 11.09 -13.47 -3.96
N ARG A 221 11.51 -12.65 -2.99
CA ARG A 221 12.01 -13.13 -1.69
C ARG A 221 10.90 -13.74 -0.83
N ILE A 222 9.68 -13.21 -0.87
CA ILE A 222 8.52 -13.87 -0.22
C ILE A 222 8.29 -15.27 -0.82
N ARG A 223 8.40 -15.39 -2.15
CA ARG A 223 8.27 -16.68 -2.82
C ARG A 223 9.37 -17.64 -2.39
N LEU A 224 10.63 -17.18 -2.34
CA LEU A 224 11.76 -17.96 -1.86
C LEU A 224 11.54 -18.45 -0.42
N ALA A 225 11.20 -17.56 0.51
CA ALA A 225 10.89 -17.91 1.90
C ALA A 225 9.78 -18.96 2.00
N SER A 226 8.74 -18.84 1.16
CA SER A 226 7.64 -19.82 1.09
C SER A 226 8.09 -21.19 0.60
N GLN A 227 9.06 -21.24 -0.33
CA GLN A 227 9.62 -22.50 -0.83
C GLN A 227 10.50 -23.18 0.22
N ILE A 228 11.33 -22.43 0.94
CA ILE A 228 12.15 -22.99 2.02
C ILE A 228 11.26 -23.58 3.11
N GLY A 229 10.19 -22.86 3.48
CA GLY A 229 9.23 -23.35 4.46
C GLY A 229 8.39 -24.55 4.02
N SER A 230 8.36 -24.87 2.72
CA SER A 230 7.66 -26.07 2.23
C SER A 230 8.41 -27.37 2.54
N GLY A 231 9.71 -27.29 2.84
CA GLY A 231 10.53 -28.45 3.18
C GLY A 231 10.64 -29.49 2.06
N LEU A 232 10.43 -29.09 0.80
CA LEU A 232 10.53 -29.98 -0.35
C LEU A 232 11.99 -30.40 -0.58
N THR A 233 12.17 -31.65 -1.02
CA THR A 233 13.47 -32.27 -1.34
C THR A 233 13.43 -32.83 -2.75
N GLY A 234 14.56 -32.85 -3.47
CA GLY A 234 14.63 -33.36 -4.84
C GLY A 234 14.02 -32.41 -5.88
N VAL A 235 13.91 -31.12 -5.55
CA VAL A 235 13.39 -30.08 -6.45
C VAL A 235 14.55 -29.35 -7.11
N LEU A 236 14.39 -29.00 -8.38
CA LEU A 236 15.27 -28.07 -9.09
C LEU A 236 14.70 -26.65 -8.98
N TYR A 237 15.34 -25.80 -8.21
CA TYR A 237 15.03 -24.37 -8.13
C TYR A 237 15.85 -23.61 -9.16
N VAL A 238 15.18 -22.82 -10.00
CA VAL A 238 15.83 -21.89 -10.94
C VAL A 238 15.43 -20.48 -10.53
N LEU A 239 16.42 -19.69 -10.12
CA LEU A 239 16.26 -18.32 -9.64
C LEU A 239 16.91 -17.33 -10.60
N ASP A 240 16.23 -16.22 -10.82
CA ASP A 240 16.66 -15.13 -11.70
C ASP A 240 17.04 -13.92 -10.85
N GLU A 241 18.34 -13.65 -10.71
CA GLU A 241 18.95 -12.54 -9.97
C GLU A 241 18.29 -12.25 -8.60
N PRO A 242 18.33 -13.21 -7.64
CA PRO A 242 17.69 -13.04 -6.34
C PRO A 242 18.30 -11.92 -5.48
N SER A 243 19.51 -11.44 -5.81
CA SER A 243 20.15 -10.30 -5.13
C SER A 243 19.55 -8.93 -5.49
N ILE A 244 18.70 -8.82 -6.53
CA ILE A 244 18.14 -7.55 -6.97
C ILE A 244 17.45 -6.79 -5.83
N GLY A 245 17.87 -5.54 -5.64
CA GLY A 245 17.30 -4.63 -4.65
C GLY A 245 17.60 -5.03 -3.21
N LEU A 246 18.60 -5.89 -2.98
CA LEU A 246 19.19 -6.10 -1.66
C LEU A 246 20.38 -5.17 -1.42
N HIS A 247 20.55 -4.79 -0.17
CA HIS A 247 21.77 -4.15 0.30
C HIS A 247 22.87 -5.20 0.48
N GLN A 248 24.14 -4.88 0.22
CA GLN A 248 25.26 -5.86 0.29
C GLN A 248 25.29 -6.65 1.60
N ARG A 249 24.99 -5.98 2.73
CA ARG A 249 24.90 -6.60 4.06
C ARG A 249 23.92 -7.77 4.13
N ASP A 250 22.80 -7.68 3.40
CA ASP A 250 21.74 -8.70 3.43
C ASP A 250 21.96 -9.78 2.36
N ASN A 251 22.90 -9.57 1.42
CA ASN A 251 23.29 -10.55 0.41
C ASN A 251 23.88 -11.83 1.02
N ALA A 252 24.75 -11.69 2.04
CA ALA A 252 25.30 -12.85 2.76
C ALA A 252 24.21 -13.77 3.34
N ARG A 253 23.12 -13.19 3.88
CA ARG A 253 21.99 -13.95 4.42
C ARG A 253 21.21 -14.67 3.34
N LEU A 254 21.02 -14.03 2.19
CA LEU A 254 20.41 -14.66 1.03
C LEU A 254 21.24 -15.86 0.57
N LEU A 255 22.57 -15.72 0.47
CA LEU A 255 23.46 -16.82 0.07
C LEU A 255 23.41 -17.98 1.06
N ASP A 256 23.41 -17.71 2.36
CA ASP A 256 23.26 -18.76 3.39
C ASP A 256 21.91 -19.48 3.26
N THR A 257 20.86 -18.74 2.93
CA THR A 257 19.52 -19.29 2.70
C THR A 257 19.48 -20.19 1.45
N LEU A 258 20.16 -19.81 0.37
CA LEU A 258 20.26 -20.63 -0.84
C LEU A 258 21.08 -21.90 -0.61
N LYS A 259 22.19 -21.80 0.15
CA LYS A 259 22.97 -22.96 0.60
C LYS A 259 22.12 -23.90 1.43
N HIS A 260 21.33 -23.37 2.37
CA HIS A 260 20.41 -24.19 3.15
C HIS A 260 19.39 -24.93 2.26
N LEU A 261 18.81 -24.23 1.27
CA LEU A 261 17.87 -24.84 0.32
C LEU A 261 18.50 -26.00 -0.45
N ARG A 262 19.76 -25.83 -0.89
CA ARG A 262 20.57 -26.89 -1.51
C ARG A 262 20.82 -28.05 -0.54
N ASP A 263 21.26 -27.76 0.68
CA ASP A 263 21.67 -28.75 1.69
C ASP A 263 20.50 -29.61 2.21
N ILE A 264 19.26 -29.13 2.07
CA ILE A 264 18.04 -29.92 2.31
C ILE A 264 17.87 -31.04 1.25
N GLY A 265 18.67 -31.05 0.20
CA GLY A 265 18.64 -32.07 -0.87
C GLY A 265 17.99 -31.57 -2.16
N ASN A 266 18.13 -30.29 -2.46
CA ASN A 266 17.65 -29.68 -3.70
C ASN A 266 18.83 -29.22 -4.57
N THR A 267 18.55 -29.01 -5.85
CA THR A 267 19.49 -28.36 -6.76
C THR A 267 19.04 -26.91 -6.97
N VAL A 268 19.97 -25.97 -6.86
CA VAL A 268 19.68 -24.53 -6.99
C VAL A 268 20.52 -23.99 -8.14
N ILE A 269 19.87 -23.56 -9.22
CA ILE A 269 20.49 -22.83 -10.33
C ILE A 269 20.13 -21.36 -10.15
N VAL A 270 21.14 -20.50 -10.11
CA VAL A 270 20.96 -19.07 -9.93
C VAL A 270 21.61 -18.35 -11.10
N VAL A 271 20.85 -17.48 -11.76
CA VAL A 271 21.39 -16.48 -12.67
C VAL A 271 21.78 -15.28 -11.83
N GLU A 272 23.06 -14.92 -11.82
CA GLU A 272 23.60 -13.82 -11.01
C GLU A 272 24.74 -13.12 -11.74
N HIS A 273 24.97 -11.87 -11.33
CA HIS A 273 26.12 -11.06 -11.74
C HIS A 273 26.90 -10.52 -10.53
N ASP A 274 26.45 -10.80 -9.30
CA ASP A 274 27.14 -10.45 -8.07
C ASP A 274 28.39 -11.33 -7.82
N GLU A 275 29.52 -10.68 -7.56
CA GLU A 275 30.82 -11.36 -7.36
C GLU A 275 30.80 -12.27 -6.13
N ASP A 276 30.21 -11.82 -5.02
CA ASP A 276 30.11 -12.62 -3.80
C ASP A 276 29.30 -13.90 -4.05
N ALA A 277 28.19 -13.82 -4.79
CA ALA A 277 27.40 -14.98 -5.16
C ALA A 277 28.18 -15.98 -6.02
N ILE A 278 28.91 -15.49 -7.03
CA ILE A 278 29.74 -16.32 -7.93
C ILE A 278 30.84 -17.03 -7.14
N LEU A 279 31.55 -16.31 -6.25
CA LEU A 279 32.64 -16.88 -5.45
C LEU A 279 32.18 -17.95 -4.46
N HIS A 280 30.93 -17.90 -4.01
CA HIS A 280 30.35 -18.87 -3.08
C HIS A 280 29.63 -20.04 -3.76
N ALA A 281 29.53 -20.05 -5.10
CA ALA A 281 28.88 -21.12 -5.84
C ALA A 281 29.72 -22.41 -5.81
N ASP A 282 29.05 -23.56 -5.77
CA ASP A 282 29.74 -24.86 -5.90
C ASP A 282 30.23 -25.09 -7.34
N TYR A 283 29.53 -24.50 -8.32
CA TYR A 283 29.79 -24.63 -9.74
C TYR A 283 29.32 -23.37 -10.47
N VAL A 284 30.08 -22.92 -11.46
CA VAL A 284 29.81 -21.74 -12.27
C VAL A 284 29.77 -22.14 -13.74
N VAL A 285 28.82 -21.58 -14.48
CA VAL A 285 28.71 -21.70 -15.93
C VAL A 285 28.63 -20.29 -16.49
N ASP A 286 29.64 -19.90 -17.26
CA ASP A 286 29.70 -18.60 -17.92
C ASP A 286 29.17 -18.71 -19.36
N ILE A 287 28.24 -17.82 -19.72
CA ILE A 287 27.55 -17.81 -21.01
C ILE A 287 27.90 -16.52 -21.75
N GLY A 288 28.42 -16.64 -22.96
CA GLY A 288 28.92 -15.50 -23.72
C GLY A 288 29.27 -15.85 -25.17
N PRO A 289 30.25 -15.16 -25.80
CA PRO A 289 31.06 -14.05 -25.27
C PRO A 289 30.34 -12.69 -25.29
N ALA A 290 29.18 -12.59 -25.97
CA ALA A 290 28.38 -11.37 -26.07
C ALA A 290 26.88 -11.69 -26.00
N ALA A 291 26.02 -10.67 -26.09
CA ALA A 291 24.57 -10.83 -26.11
C ALA A 291 24.02 -11.11 -27.53
N GLY A 292 22.79 -11.64 -27.60
CA GLY A 292 22.05 -11.82 -28.85
C GLY A 292 22.67 -12.89 -29.75
N ILE A 293 22.80 -12.62 -31.05
CA ILE A 293 23.33 -13.58 -32.04
C ILE A 293 24.81 -13.94 -31.82
N HIS A 294 25.51 -13.18 -30.98
CA HIS A 294 26.91 -13.36 -30.66
C HIS A 294 27.13 -14.04 -29.30
N GLY A 295 26.06 -14.61 -28.72
CA GLY A 295 26.08 -15.32 -27.45
C GLY A 295 25.48 -16.72 -27.54
N GLY A 296 25.17 -17.28 -26.37
CA GLY A 296 24.53 -18.59 -26.26
C GLY A 296 25.52 -19.76 -26.26
N GLU A 297 26.82 -19.48 -26.14
CA GLU A 297 27.86 -20.49 -25.98
C GLU A 297 28.35 -20.52 -24.52
N ILE A 298 28.70 -21.71 -24.02
CA ILE A 298 29.36 -21.87 -22.73
C ILE A 298 30.84 -21.52 -22.92
N ILE A 299 31.29 -20.45 -22.28
CA ILE A 299 32.66 -19.95 -22.40
C ILE A 299 33.58 -20.59 -21.36
N ALA A 300 33.06 -20.76 -20.15
CA ALA A 300 33.76 -21.42 -19.06
C ALA A 300 32.76 -22.19 -18.20
N GLN A 301 33.21 -23.30 -17.62
CA GLN A 301 32.44 -24.05 -16.63
C GLN A 301 33.38 -24.76 -15.66
N GLY A 302 33.10 -24.71 -14.37
CA GLY A 302 33.98 -25.26 -13.34
C GLY A 302 33.65 -24.74 -11.95
N THR A 303 34.57 -24.94 -11.01
CA THR A 303 34.52 -24.25 -9.72
C THR A 303 34.87 -22.77 -9.92
N PRO A 304 34.46 -21.84 -9.03
CA PRO A 304 34.79 -20.42 -9.15
C PRO A 304 36.30 -20.10 -9.26
N GLN A 305 37.19 -21.01 -8.83
CA GLN A 305 38.64 -20.86 -8.90
C GLN A 305 39.27 -21.32 -10.23
N GLN A 306 38.54 -22.05 -11.08
CA GLN A 306 39.01 -22.60 -12.36
C GLN A 306 38.71 -21.64 -13.51
#